data_AF-A0A7S3MAG7-F1
#
_entry.id   AF-A0A7S3MAG7-F1
#
_cell.length_a   1.000
_cell.length_b   1.000
_cell.length_c   1.000
_cell.angle_alpha   90.00
_cell.angle_beta   90.00
_cell.angle_gamma   90.00
#
_symmetry.space_group_name_H-M   'P 1'
#
loop_
_entity.id
_entity.type
_entity.pdbx_description
1 polymer ?
#
loop_
_entity_poly.entity_id
_entity_poly.type
_entity_poly.pdbx_seq_one_letter_code
_entity_poly.pdbx_strand_id
1 'polypeptide(L)'
;AEARPGRARAAKVGSREALDEALVRKLFDFLDRSGKAAVSQRDVLMGLKKYPQVRRLFGLPVGSVEDGGASVESRLLPIQDAFESGSGLGEVSGIFSELREGSGAVGQTFSWEAFLAVCQRGALRANAAAAIALLPREHLTGSAFVPTAKWQVVPEGAACPGGLEYKMDMETGKTMGRTPVGKV
;
A
#
# COMPACT_ATOMS: atom_id res chain seq x y z
N ALA A 1 -33.83 33.26 18.18
CA ALA A 1 -32.35 33.25 18.16
C ALA A 1 -31.92 31.87 18.63
N GLU A 2 -31.94 30.88 17.74
CA GLU A 2 -30.84 30.49 16.86
C GLU A 2 -30.17 29.23 17.45
N ALA A 3 -30.74 28.10 17.06
CA ALA A 3 -30.21 26.77 17.33
C ALA A 3 -28.89 26.61 16.57
N ARG A 4 -27.82 26.27 17.29
CA ARG A 4 -26.56 25.80 16.69
C ARG A 4 -26.64 24.29 16.50
N PRO A 5 -26.73 23.74 15.28
CA PRO A 5 -26.52 22.32 15.09
C PRO A 5 -25.03 22.03 15.28
N GLY A 6 -24.71 21.45 16.43
CA GLY A 6 -23.44 20.79 16.68
C GLY A 6 -23.23 19.76 15.58
N ARG A 7 -22.20 19.98 14.77
CA ARG A 7 -21.80 19.20 13.61
C ARG A 7 -21.52 17.77 14.07
N ALA A 8 -22.54 16.91 14.02
CA ALA A 8 -22.40 15.48 14.14
C ALA A 8 -21.43 15.04 13.04
N ARG A 9 -20.19 14.76 13.43
CA ARG A 9 -19.24 14.04 12.60
C ARG A 9 -19.77 12.61 12.55
N ALA A 10 -20.74 12.39 11.67
CA ALA A 10 -21.20 11.08 11.27
C ALA A 10 -19.99 10.38 10.66
N ALA A 11 -19.23 9.68 11.50
CA ALA A 11 -18.44 8.57 11.05
C ALA A 11 -19.44 7.63 10.35
N LYS A 12 -19.38 7.62 9.02
CA LYS A 12 -20.07 6.64 8.18
C LYS A 12 -19.49 5.27 8.54
N VAL A 13 -20.01 4.69 9.59
CA VAL A 13 -19.89 3.27 9.89
C VAL A 13 -20.97 2.60 9.06
N GLY A 14 -20.57 1.84 8.04
CA GLY A 14 -21.50 1.00 7.30
C GLY A 14 -21.48 1.22 5.79
N SER A 15 -20.41 0.78 5.16
CA SER A 15 -20.46 0.18 3.83
C SER A 15 -19.32 -0.83 3.77
N ARG A 16 -19.53 -1.98 3.13
CA ARG A 16 -18.42 -2.81 2.65
C ARG A 16 -17.64 -2.00 1.59
N GLU A 17 -16.95 -0.93 1.98
CA GLU A 17 -16.23 -0.03 1.08
C GLU A 17 -15.26 -0.87 0.27
N ALA A 18 -15.53 -0.98 -1.03
CA ALA A 18 -14.63 -1.62 -1.97
C ALA A 18 -13.22 -1.08 -1.71
N LEU A 19 -12.24 -1.98 -1.72
CA LEU A 19 -10.85 -1.55 -1.53
C LEU A 19 -10.53 -0.48 -2.57
N ASP A 20 -9.84 0.57 -2.14
CA ASP A 20 -9.41 1.65 -3.03
C ASP A 20 -8.63 1.05 -4.20
N GLU A 21 -9.17 1.21 -5.41
CA GLU A 21 -8.64 0.62 -6.62
C GLU A 21 -7.20 1.08 -6.88
N ALA A 22 -6.85 2.33 -6.55
CA ALA A 22 -5.50 2.83 -6.72
C ALA A 22 -4.50 2.13 -5.78
N LEU A 23 -4.93 1.79 -4.56
CA LEU A 23 -4.09 1.05 -3.60
C LEU A 23 -3.97 -0.43 -3.98
N VAL A 24 -5.05 -1.03 -4.45
CA VAL A 24 -5.03 -2.40 -5.00
C VAL A 24 -4.15 -2.45 -6.25
N ARG A 25 -4.14 -1.39 -7.06
CA ARG A 25 -3.27 -1.29 -8.24
C ARG A 25 -1.80 -1.28 -7.86
N LYS A 26 -1.43 -0.51 -6.84
CA LYS A 26 -0.06 -0.54 -6.30
C LYS A 26 0.34 -1.95 -5.84
N LEU A 27 -0.56 -2.70 -5.20
CA LEU A 27 -0.29 -4.11 -4.85
C LEU A 27 -0.06 -4.98 -6.08
N PHE A 28 -0.85 -4.79 -7.14
CA PHE A 28 -0.66 -5.50 -8.39
C PHE A 28 0.66 -5.13 -9.07
N ASP A 29 1.08 -3.86 -9.05
CA ASP A 29 2.35 -3.43 -9.66
C ASP A 29 3.57 -4.04 -8.95
N PHE A 30 3.47 -4.37 -7.66
CA PHE A 30 4.50 -5.15 -6.97
C PHE A 30 4.64 -6.59 -7.49
N LEU A 31 3.55 -7.12 -8.05
CA LEU A 31 3.50 -8.44 -8.69
C LEU A 31 3.86 -8.35 -10.18
N ASP A 32 3.29 -7.42 -10.94
CA ASP A 32 3.59 -7.24 -12.37
C ASP A 32 4.89 -6.46 -12.60
N ARG A 33 6.00 -7.11 -12.25
CA ARG A 33 7.35 -6.53 -12.43
C ARG A 33 7.69 -6.27 -13.90
N SER A 34 7.02 -6.97 -14.81
CA SER A 34 7.26 -6.89 -16.25
C SER A 34 6.45 -5.79 -16.94
N GLY A 35 5.46 -5.20 -16.26
CA GLY A 35 4.53 -4.21 -16.84
C GLY A 35 3.67 -4.79 -17.95
N LYS A 36 3.47 -6.12 -17.98
CA LYS A 36 2.75 -6.82 -19.05
C LYS A 36 1.25 -6.93 -18.76
N ALA A 37 0.77 -6.36 -17.66
CA ALA A 37 -0.57 -6.53 -17.11
C ALA A 37 -0.95 -8.01 -16.88
N ALA A 38 0.06 -8.87 -16.73
CA ALA A 38 -0.09 -10.31 -16.55
C ALA A 38 0.95 -10.81 -15.54
N VAL A 39 0.49 -11.42 -14.45
CA VAL A 39 1.35 -11.91 -13.37
C VAL A 39 1.50 -13.42 -13.49
N SER A 40 2.74 -13.91 -13.57
CA SER A 40 3.06 -15.34 -13.58
C SER A 40 3.38 -15.89 -12.19
N GLN A 41 3.47 -17.21 -12.06
CA GLN A 41 3.91 -17.85 -10.81
C GLN A 41 5.30 -17.37 -10.37
N ARG A 42 6.22 -17.16 -11.33
CA ARG A 42 7.56 -16.62 -11.05
C ARG A 42 7.49 -15.22 -10.48
N ASP A 43 6.58 -14.39 -10.99
CA ASP A 43 6.39 -13.02 -10.52
C ASP A 43 5.86 -13.00 -9.09
N VAL A 44 4.90 -13.89 -8.76
CA VAL A 44 4.42 -14.08 -7.39
C VAL A 44 5.54 -14.53 -6.46
N LEU A 45 6.32 -15.56 -6.83
CA LEU A 45 7.46 -16.02 -6.04
C LEU A 45 8.46 -14.90 -5.77
N MET A 46 8.80 -14.15 -6.82
CA MET A 46 9.74 -13.03 -6.71
C MET A 46 9.14 -11.85 -5.90
N GLY A 47 7.83 -11.66 -5.94
CA GLY A 47 7.10 -10.69 -5.12
C GLY A 47 7.11 -11.08 -3.64
N LEU A 48 6.84 -12.35 -3.34
CA LEU A 48 6.94 -12.92 -1.99
C LEU A 48 8.35 -12.78 -1.40
N LYS A 49 9.40 -12.98 -2.20
CA LYS A 49 10.78 -12.79 -1.72
C LYS A 49 11.12 -11.33 -1.44
N LYS A 50 10.61 -10.40 -2.26
CA LYS A 50 11.04 -8.99 -2.24
C LYS A 50 10.18 -8.08 -1.36
N TYR A 51 8.87 -8.29 -1.32
CA TYR A 51 7.91 -7.31 -0.79
C TYR A 51 7.08 -7.90 0.36
N PRO A 52 7.14 -7.32 1.57
CA PRO A 52 6.29 -7.78 2.69
C PRO A 52 4.80 -7.59 2.40
N GLN A 53 4.41 -6.58 1.63
CA GLN A 53 3.01 -6.35 1.25
C GLN A 53 2.44 -7.54 0.47
N VAL A 54 3.24 -8.11 -0.44
CA VAL A 54 2.86 -9.29 -1.21
C VAL A 54 2.78 -10.51 -0.29
N ARG A 55 3.71 -10.68 0.66
CA ARG A 55 3.60 -11.75 1.68
C ARG A 55 2.27 -11.66 2.42
N ARG A 56 1.93 -10.46 2.92
CA ARG A 56 0.67 -10.26 3.65
C ARG A 56 -0.56 -10.55 2.81
N LEU A 57 -0.54 -10.19 1.52
CA LEU A 57 -1.62 -10.47 0.57
C LEU A 57 -1.89 -11.97 0.45
N PHE A 58 -0.84 -12.79 0.41
CA PHE A 58 -0.95 -14.25 0.36
C PHE A 58 -1.04 -14.91 1.74
N GLY A 59 -1.24 -14.15 2.82
CA GLY A 59 -1.39 -14.70 4.17
C GLY A 59 -0.07 -15.18 4.81
N LEU A 60 1.07 -14.77 4.26
CA LEU A 60 2.40 -15.07 4.78
C LEU A 60 2.86 -14.00 5.81
N PRO A 61 3.73 -14.38 6.76
CA PRO A 61 4.27 -13.47 7.75
C PRO A 61 5.12 -12.38 7.11
N VAL A 62 5.05 -11.17 7.69
CA VAL A 62 5.72 -9.97 7.18
C VAL A 62 7.02 -9.62 7.90
N GLY A 63 7.15 -10.02 9.16
CA GLY A 63 8.35 -9.83 9.97
C GLY A 63 9.11 -11.14 10.17
N SER A 64 10.40 -11.05 10.48
CA SER A 64 11.27 -12.21 10.72
C SER A 64 10.87 -13.05 11.94
N VAL A 65 10.02 -12.52 12.82
CA VAL A 65 9.54 -13.19 14.03
C VAL A 65 8.07 -12.81 14.23
N GLU A 66 7.15 -13.67 13.81
CA GLU A 66 5.82 -13.70 14.43
C GLU A 66 5.81 -14.82 15.48
N ASP A 67 5.04 -14.60 16.54
CA ASP A 67 4.83 -15.45 17.71
C ASP A 67 4.86 -16.96 17.34
N GLY A 68 5.97 -17.65 17.63
CA GLY A 68 6.15 -19.08 17.31
C GLY A 68 7.46 -19.51 16.66
N GLY A 69 8.40 -18.61 16.37
CA GLY A 69 9.79 -18.96 16.01
C GLY A 69 10.02 -19.52 14.59
N ALA A 70 8.98 -19.61 13.76
CA ALA A 70 9.15 -19.93 12.34
C ALA A 70 9.51 -18.65 11.55
N SER A 71 10.73 -18.61 11.01
CA SER A 71 11.17 -17.50 10.17
C SER A 71 10.37 -17.45 8.86
N VAL A 72 10.22 -16.25 8.29
CA VAL A 72 9.63 -16.07 6.94
C VAL A 72 10.30 -16.99 5.92
N GLU A 73 11.62 -17.18 6.04
CA GLU A 73 12.41 -18.07 5.19
C GLU A 73 11.93 -19.52 5.28
N SER A 74 11.61 -20.03 6.48
CA SER A 74 11.10 -21.39 6.69
C SER A 74 9.80 -21.67 5.91
N ARG A 75 8.94 -20.66 5.71
CA ARG A 75 7.74 -20.78 4.88
C ARG A 75 7.96 -20.51 3.39
N LEU A 76 8.93 -19.66 3.05
CA LEU A 76 9.27 -19.39 1.64
C LEU A 76 10.02 -20.56 0.99
N LEU A 77 10.84 -21.30 1.75
CA LEU A 77 11.57 -22.48 1.30
C LEU A 77 10.68 -23.55 0.64
N PRO A 78 9.62 -24.07 1.30
CA PRO A 78 8.73 -25.07 0.68
C PRO A 78 7.95 -24.51 -0.50
N ILE A 79 7.63 -23.21 -0.52
CA ILE A 79 7.00 -22.56 -1.69
C ILE A 79 7.96 -22.52 -2.87
N GLN A 80 9.24 -22.22 -2.63
CA GLN A 80 10.27 -22.21 -3.66
C GLN A 80 10.54 -23.64 -4.18
N ASP A 81 10.63 -24.63 -3.30
CA ASP A 81 10.82 -26.04 -3.68
C ASP A 81 9.63 -26.59 -4.49
N ALA A 82 8.40 -26.25 -4.10
CA ALA A 82 7.20 -26.58 -4.87
C ALA A 82 7.21 -25.95 -6.28
N PHE A 83 7.78 -24.75 -6.42
CA PHE A 83 7.94 -24.09 -7.70
C PHE A 83 9.02 -24.75 -8.56
N GLU A 84 10.18 -25.05 -7.98
CA GLU A 84 11.31 -25.69 -8.67
C GLU A 84 10.98 -27.12 -9.09
N SER A 85 10.17 -27.84 -8.32
CA SER A 85 9.64 -29.17 -8.67
C SER A 85 8.50 -29.15 -9.70
N GLY A 86 8.00 -27.97 -10.08
CA GLY A 86 6.88 -27.83 -11.02
C GLY A 86 5.51 -28.14 -10.41
N SER A 87 5.43 -28.33 -9.10
CA SER A 87 4.18 -28.60 -8.35
C SER A 87 3.37 -27.33 -8.07
N GLY A 88 3.87 -26.14 -8.43
CA GLY A 88 3.17 -24.85 -8.34
C GLY A 88 3.79 -23.92 -7.31
N LEU A 89 2.98 -23.31 -6.44
CA LEU A 89 3.46 -22.36 -5.42
C LEU A 89 3.18 -22.84 -3.98
N GLY A 90 3.15 -24.16 -3.76
CA GLY A 90 2.89 -24.74 -2.44
C GLY A 90 1.58 -24.22 -1.83
N GLU A 91 1.66 -23.67 -0.61
CA GLU A 91 0.49 -23.18 0.12
C GLU A 91 -0.24 -22.00 -0.56
N VAL A 92 0.44 -21.20 -1.38
CA VAL A 92 -0.20 -20.07 -2.09
C VAL A 92 -0.79 -20.47 -3.45
N SER A 93 -0.63 -21.73 -3.86
CA SER A 93 -1.12 -22.25 -5.13
C SER A 93 -2.64 -22.16 -5.27
N GLY A 94 -3.39 -22.34 -4.16
CA GLY A 94 -4.84 -22.20 -4.14
C GLY A 94 -5.29 -20.78 -4.50
N ILE A 95 -4.70 -19.77 -3.86
CA ILE A 95 -4.99 -18.35 -4.12
C ILE A 95 -4.59 -17.99 -5.56
N PHE A 96 -3.44 -18.47 -6.02
CA PHE A 96 -3.01 -18.24 -7.41
C PHE A 96 -3.97 -18.88 -8.43
N SER A 97 -4.46 -20.08 -8.14
CA SER A 97 -5.41 -20.78 -9.01
C SER A 97 -6.75 -20.05 -9.08
N GLU A 98 -7.26 -19.55 -7.95
CA GLU A 98 -8.47 -18.71 -7.90
C GLU A 98 -8.30 -17.42 -8.72
N LEU A 99 -7.16 -16.74 -8.58
CA LEU A 99 -6.81 -15.56 -9.38
C LEU A 99 -6.73 -15.87 -10.88
N ARG A 100 -6.16 -17.01 -11.25
CA ARG A 100 -6.05 -17.47 -12.63
C ARG A 100 -7.42 -17.80 -13.23
N GLU A 101 -8.24 -18.56 -12.50
CA GLU A 101 -9.61 -18.92 -12.91
C GLU A 101 -10.47 -17.68 -13.13
N GLY A 102 -10.36 -16.68 -12.23
CA GLY A 102 -11.04 -15.40 -12.37
C GLY A 102 -10.59 -14.59 -13.60
N SER A 103 -9.43 -14.89 -14.19
CA SER A 103 -8.92 -14.19 -15.36
C SER A 103 -9.46 -14.73 -16.68
N GLY A 104 -10.13 -15.88 -16.69
CA GLY A 104 -10.56 -16.56 -17.92
C GLY A 104 -9.41 -16.86 -18.89
N ALA A 105 -8.15 -16.76 -18.43
CA ALA A 105 -6.97 -16.85 -19.26
C ALA A 105 -6.53 -18.31 -19.38
N VAL A 106 -6.20 -18.72 -20.62
CA VAL A 106 -5.76 -20.08 -20.98
C VAL A 106 -4.31 -20.36 -20.53
N GLY A 107 -3.67 -19.43 -19.81
CA GLY A 107 -2.24 -19.45 -19.48
C GLY A 107 -1.90 -19.67 -17.99
N GLN A 108 -0.61 -19.70 -17.68
CA GLN A 108 -0.06 -19.76 -16.31
C GLN A 108 0.02 -18.36 -15.65
N THR A 109 -0.89 -17.46 -15.99
CA THR A 109 -0.89 -16.06 -15.55
C THR A 109 -2.29 -15.57 -15.21
N PHE A 110 -2.40 -14.52 -14.40
CA PHE A 110 -3.65 -13.80 -14.16
C PHE A 110 -3.52 -12.30 -14.50
N SER A 111 -4.64 -11.69 -14.91
CA SER A 111 -4.72 -10.27 -15.28
C SER A 111 -5.13 -9.36 -14.12
N TRP A 112 -5.02 -8.06 -14.32
CA TRP A 112 -5.49 -7.03 -13.39
C TRP A 112 -6.98 -7.18 -13.03
N GLU A 113 -7.84 -7.38 -14.01
CA GLU A 113 -9.29 -7.51 -13.81
C GLU A 113 -9.62 -8.67 -12.87
N ALA A 114 -8.96 -9.81 -13.08
CA ALA A 114 -9.09 -10.98 -12.22
C ALA A 114 -8.62 -10.67 -10.80
N PHE A 115 -7.45 -10.05 -10.68
CA PHE A 115 -6.87 -9.68 -9.40
C PHE A 115 -7.79 -8.76 -8.60
N LEU A 116 -8.30 -7.69 -9.22
CA LEU A 116 -9.22 -6.77 -8.59
C LEU A 116 -10.50 -7.48 -8.14
N ALA A 117 -11.07 -8.33 -9.01
CA ALA A 117 -12.28 -9.08 -8.70
C ALA A 117 -12.12 -10.02 -7.50
N VAL A 118 -10.99 -10.74 -7.41
CA VAL A 118 -10.72 -11.64 -6.27
C VAL A 118 -10.36 -10.85 -5.01
N CYS A 119 -9.58 -9.76 -5.12
CA CYS A 119 -9.25 -8.88 -3.99
C CYS A 119 -10.50 -8.20 -3.39
N GLN A 120 -11.58 -8.04 -4.14
CA GLN A 120 -12.83 -7.50 -3.61
C GLN A 120 -13.68 -8.56 -2.86
N ARG A 121 -13.29 -9.84 -2.89
CA ARG A 121 -14.07 -10.99 -2.40
C ARG A 121 -13.39 -11.72 -1.23
N GLY A 122 -14.22 -12.36 -0.41
CA GLY A 122 -13.81 -13.41 0.55
C GLY A 122 -12.67 -13.05 1.49
N ALA A 123 -11.79 -14.03 1.72
CA ALA A 123 -10.62 -13.92 2.59
C ALA A 123 -9.50 -13.08 1.97
N LEU A 124 -9.37 -13.06 0.63
CA LEU A 124 -8.34 -12.27 -0.04
C LEU A 124 -8.56 -10.77 0.16
N ARG A 125 -9.81 -10.32 0.31
CA ARG A 125 -10.13 -8.93 0.68
C ARG A 125 -9.51 -8.51 2.01
N ALA A 126 -9.60 -9.35 3.03
CA ALA A 126 -9.01 -9.03 4.33
C ALA A 126 -7.48 -8.96 4.25
N ASN A 127 -6.88 -9.89 3.51
CA ASN A 127 -5.44 -9.90 3.28
C ASN A 127 -4.97 -8.70 2.45
N ALA A 128 -5.73 -8.33 1.41
CA ALA A 128 -5.45 -7.16 0.58
C ALA A 128 -5.56 -5.86 1.39
N ALA A 129 -6.58 -5.72 2.25
CA ALA A 129 -6.67 -4.58 3.17
C ALA A 129 -5.46 -4.51 4.12
N ALA A 130 -5.04 -5.64 4.69
CA ALA A 130 -3.87 -5.70 5.55
C ALA A 130 -2.56 -5.44 4.79
N ALA A 131 -2.46 -5.88 3.53
CA ALA A 131 -1.33 -5.58 2.65
C ALA A 131 -1.27 -4.11 2.25
N ILE A 132 -2.42 -3.48 1.99
CA ILE A 132 -2.54 -2.04 1.72
C ILE A 132 -2.04 -1.22 2.92
N ALA A 133 -2.33 -1.65 4.15
CA ALA A 133 -1.84 -0.98 5.35
C ALA A 133 -0.30 -0.96 5.46
N LEU A 134 0.39 -1.86 4.75
CA LEU A 134 1.85 -1.96 4.67
C LEU A 134 2.44 -1.27 3.44
N LEU A 135 1.60 -0.72 2.54
CA LEU A 135 2.12 0.11 1.47
C LEU A 135 2.87 1.29 2.09
N PRO A 136 4.01 1.71 1.49
CA PRO A 136 4.65 2.94 1.89
C PRO A 136 3.58 4.03 1.90
N ARG A 137 3.35 4.63 3.07
CA ARG A 137 2.52 5.83 3.14
C ARG A 137 3.32 6.86 2.39
N GLU A 138 2.98 7.05 1.12
CA GLU A 138 3.35 8.27 0.43
C GLU A 138 2.79 9.37 1.30
N HIS A 139 3.67 10.05 2.04
CA HIS A 139 3.33 11.30 2.67
C HIS A 139 2.76 12.11 1.51
N LEU A 140 1.48 12.43 1.58
CA LEU A 140 0.89 13.46 0.73
C LEU A 140 1.81 14.66 0.90
N THR A 141 2.74 14.84 -0.04
CA THR A 141 3.52 16.03 -0.14
C THR A 141 2.50 17.04 -0.63
N GLY A 142 1.84 17.70 0.33
CA GLY A 142 1.01 18.85 0.02
C GLY A 142 1.82 19.80 -0.84
N SER A 143 1.13 20.62 -1.63
CA SER A 143 1.72 21.63 -2.53
C SER A 143 3.03 22.18 -1.95
N ALA A 144 4.12 22.06 -2.73
CA ALA A 144 5.44 22.46 -2.28
C ALA A 144 5.40 23.88 -1.72
N PHE A 145 5.82 24.06 -0.48
CA PHE A 145 5.99 25.40 0.08
C PHE A 145 7.15 26.04 -0.67
N VAL A 146 6.89 27.13 -1.40
CA VAL A 146 7.92 27.94 -2.06
C VAL A 146 8.32 29.04 -1.08
N PRO A 147 9.40 28.85 -0.32
CA PRO A 147 9.77 29.77 0.74
C PRO A 147 10.29 31.08 0.15
N THR A 148 9.90 32.20 0.74
CA THR A 148 10.46 33.51 0.41
C THR A 148 11.25 34.07 1.60
N ALA A 149 11.93 35.20 1.43
CA ALA A 149 12.59 35.90 2.53
C ALA A 149 11.60 36.50 3.55
N LYS A 150 10.30 36.55 3.21
CA LYS A 150 9.23 37.01 4.09
C LYS A 150 8.59 35.83 4.79
N TRP A 151 8.15 36.05 6.03
CA TRP A 151 7.38 35.04 6.77
C TRP A 151 6.06 34.75 6.06
N GLN A 152 5.84 33.49 5.69
CA GLN A 152 4.61 33.03 5.06
C GLN A 152 4.07 31.81 5.80
N VAL A 153 2.75 31.69 5.85
CA VAL A 153 2.10 30.52 6.45
C VAL A 153 2.44 29.28 5.63
N VAL A 154 2.94 28.24 6.31
CA VAL A 154 3.17 26.92 5.72
C VAL A 154 1.80 26.24 5.56
N PRO A 155 1.39 25.87 4.34
CA PRO A 155 0.14 25.13 4.15
C PRO A 155 0.18 23.80 4.89
N GLU A 156 -0.97 23.36 5.41
CA GLU A 156 -1.08 22.09 6.14
C GLU A 156 -0.68 20.92 5.23
N GLY A 157 0.25 20.09 5.69
CA GLY A 157 0.80 18.97 4.92
C GLY A 157 1.80 19.35 3.82
N ALA A 158 2.17 20.63 3.66
CA ALA A 158 3.15 21.04 2.66
C ALA A 158 4.55 20.49 2.96
N ALA A 159 5.21 19.98 1.92
CA ALA A 159 6.63 19.63 2.00
C ALA A 159 7.47 20.93 2.02
N CYS A 160 8.29 21.08 3.05
CA CYS A 160 9.13 22.25 3.21
C CYS A 160 10.59 21.93 2.80
N PRO A 161 11.22 22.76 1.94
CA PRO A 161 12.63 22.62 1.61
C PRO A 161 13.55 22.63 2.84
N GLY A 162 14.69 21.95 2.76
CA GLY A 162 15.70 21.98 3.82
C GLY A 162 16.34 23.36 3.97
N GLY A 163 16.66 23.76 5.21
CA GLY A 163 17.37 25.02 5.49
C GLY A 163 16.47 26.25 5.69
N LEU A 164 15.18 26.05 6.00
CA LEU A 164 14.24 27.11 6.33
C LEU A 164 14.25 27.48 7.81
N GLU A 165 13.87 28.73 8.07
CA GLU A 165 13.53 29.20 9.41
C GLU A 165 12.02 29.04 9.63
N TYR A 166 11.66 28.52 10.80
CA TYR A 166 10.26 28.34 11.19
C TYR A 166 9.94 29.15 12.44
N LYS A 167 8.72 29.67 12.50
CA LYS A 167 8.12 30.18 13.73
C LYS A 167 6.65 29.80 13.76
N MET A 168 6.08 29.71 14.96
CA MET A 168 4.65 29.52 15.14
C MET A 168 4.02 30.87 15.49
N ASP A 169 2.95 31.24 14.78
CA ASP A 169 2.10 32.35 15.16
C ASP A 169 1.21 31.91 16.33
N MET A 170 1.40 32.55 17.49
CA MET A 170 0.72 32.17 18.73
C MET A 170 -0.75 32.59 18.77
N GLU A 171 -1.18 33.53 17.93
CA GLU A 171 -2.59 33.93 17.84
C GLU A 171 -3.39 32.95 16.98
N THR A 172 -2.81 32.47 15.88
CA THR A 172 -3.50 31.61 14.91
C THR A 172 -3.15 30.13 15.03
N GLY A 173 -2.11 29.78 15.80
CA GLY A 173 -1.56 28.43 15.91
C GLY A 173 -0.87 27.93 14.63
N LYS A 174 -0.65 28.81 13.64
CA LYS A 174 -0.13 28.43 12.33
C LYS A 174 1.40 28.49 12.28
N THR A 175 1.99 27.47 11.66
CA THR A 175 3.42 27.48 11.36
C THR A 175 3.70 28.41 10.19
N MET A 176 4.69 29.29 10.34
CA MET A 176 5.22 30.16 9.30
C MET A 176 6.65 29.76 8.95
N GLY A 177 7.00 29.82 7.67
CA GLY A 177 8.33 29.52 7.14
C GLY A 177 8.90 30.69 6.33
N ARG A 178 10.23 30.79 6.27
CA ARG A 178 10.96 31.67 5.34
C ARG A 178 12.35 31.15 5.02
N THR A 179 12.96 31.64 3.95
CA THR A 179 14.40 31.44 3.69
C THR A 179 15.26 32.37 4.56
N PRO A 180 16.43 31.92 5.04
CA PRO A 180 17.38 32.78 5.74
C PRO A 180 17.92 33.86 4.80
N VAL A 181 18.05 35.08 5.31
CA VAL A 181 18.52 36.24 4.55
C VAL A 181 20.03 36.05 4.31
N GLY A 182 20.42 35.65 3.08
CA GLY A 182 21.82 35.46 2.71
C GLY A 182 22.18 34.17 1.95
N LYS A 183 21.20 33.30 1.64
CA LYS A 183 21.39 32.22 0.66
C LYS A 183 20.51 32.48 -0.56
N VAL A 184 21.14 32.96 -1.64
CA VAL A 184 20.63 32.94 -3.02
C VAL A 184 21.19 31.70 -3.69
#